data_AF-A0A7J8TH17-F1
#
_entry.id   AF-A0A7J8TH17-F1
#
_cell.length_a   1.000
_cell.length_b   1.000
_cell.length_c   1.000
_cell.angle_alpha   90.00
_cell.angle_beta   90.00
_cell.angle_gamma   90.00
#
_symmetry.space_group_name_H-M   'P 1'
#
loop_
_entity.id
_entity.type
_entity.pdbx_description
1 polymer ?
#
loop_
_entity_poly.entity_id
_entity_poly.type
_entity_poly.pdbx_seq_one_letter_code
_entity_poly.pdbx_strand_id
1 'polypeptide(L)' 'MGMPEVIPVCYYGNLAKLNTSWFNDNPGRRFFGCKKFGSGFRKSCWFFSWFDPPLTPHSQIVLFGLLKKVRTLEN' A
#
# COMPACT_ATOMS: atom_id res chain seq x y z
N MET A 1 -2.41 -15.88 -0.39
CA MET A 1 -1.97 -14.56 0.12
C MET A 1 -0.63 -14.27 -0.51
N GLY A 2 -0.59 -13.46 -1.58
CA GLY A 2 0.66 -13.20 -2.31
C GLY A 2 1.65 -12.43 -1.44
N MET A 3 2.91 -12.85 -1.46
CA MET A 3 3.99 -12.09 -0.84
C MET A 3 4.19 -10.77 -1.61
N PRO A 4 4.52 -9.65 -0.93
CA PRO A 4 4.81 -8.40 -1.61
C PRO A 4 6.05 -8.57 -2.50
N GLU A 5 5.94 -8.22 -3.79
CA GLU A 5 7.06 -8.27 -4.74
C GLU A 5 8.16 -7.25 -4.39
N VAL A 6 7.80 -6.15 -3.73
CA VAL A 6 8.73 -5.12 -3.26
C VAL A 6 8.38 -4.73 -1.82
N ILE A 7 9.39 -4.74 -0.94
CA ILE A 7 9.27 -4.27 0.44
C ILE A 7 9.89 -2.87 0.53
N PRO A 8 9.10 -1.82 0.84
CA PRO A 8 9.63 -0.47 0.95
C PRO A 8 10.64 -0.30 2.10
N VAL A 9 11.54 0.67 1.95
CA VAL A 9 12.48 1.09 2.99
C VAL A 9 11.92 2.34 3.68
N CYS A 10 11.90 2.34 5.01
CA CYS A 10 11.45 3.49 5.78
C CYS A 10 12.51 4.61 5.82
N TYR A 11 12.15 5.79 6.34
CA TYR A 11 13.05 6.96 6.42
C TYR A 11 14.33 6.76 7.25
N TYR A 12 14.43 5.67 8.02
CA TYR A 12 15.65 5.27 8.73
C TYR A 12 16.47 4.20 8.00
N GLY A 13 16.20 3.93 6.72
CA GLY A 13 16.95 2.93 5.95
C GLY A 13 16.60 1.46 6.27
N ASN A 14 15.61 1.22 7.14
CA ASN A 14 15.19 -0.13 7.50
C ASN A 14 14.03 -0.62 6.63
N LEU A 15 13.98 -1.92 6.30
CA LEU A 15 12.81 -2.54 5.66
C LEU A 15 11.54 -2.30 6.49
N ALA A 16 10.50 -1.82 5.82
CA ALA A 16 9.20 -1.60 6.41
C ALA A 16 8.49 -2.93 6.70
N LYS A 17 7.68 -2.93 7.75
CA LYS A 17 6.83 -4.05 8.15
C LYS A 17 5.46 -3.89 7.52
N LEU A 18 4.94 -4.97 6.95
CA LEU A 18 3.55 -5.04 6.50
C LEU A 18 2.63 -5.29 7.70
N ASN A 19 1.67 -4.39 7.90
CA ASN A 19 0.70 -4.42 8.99
C ASN A 19 -0.73 -4.44 8.41
N THR A 20 -1.69 -4.80 9.26
CA THR A 20 -3.13 -4.75 8.96
C THR A 20 -3.77 -3.71 9.87
N SER A 21 -4.60 -2.84 9.30
CA SER A 21 -5.37 -1.84 10.04
C SER A 21 -6.54 -2.50 10.77
N TRP A 22 -6.68 -2.11 12.04
CA TRP A 22 -7.77 -2.52 12.93
C TRP A 22 -8.77 -1.39 13.20
N PHE A 23 -8.59 -0.22 12.56
CA PHE A 23 -9.53 0.89 12.70
C PHE A 23 -10.84 0.61 11.96
N ASN A 24 -11.95 1.05 12.55
CA ASN A 24 -13.30 0.85 12.01
C ASN A 24 -13.49 1.41 10.59
N ASP A 25 -12.79 2.49 10.24
CA ASP A 25 -12.88 3.10 8.92
C ASP A 25 -12.05 2.36 7.86
N ASN A 26 -11.09 1.53 8.27
CA ASN A 26 -10.16 0.82 7.39
C ASN A 26 -9.93 -0.63 7.85
N PRO A 27 -10.98 -1.43 8.09
CA PRO A 27 -10.82 -2.76 8.65
C PRO A 27 -10.15 -3.69 7.62
N GLY A 28 -9.10 -4.39 8.05
CA GLY A 28 -8.42 -5.38 7.20
C GLY A 28 -7.51 -4.79 6.11
N ARG A 29 -7.52 -3.46 5.91
CA ARG A 29 -6.66 -2.81 4.92
C ARG A 29 -5.19 -2.89 5.38
N ARG A 30 -4.28 -3.23 4.46
CA ARG A 30 -2.87 -3.47 4.79
C ARG A 30 -1.99 -2.27 4.42
N PHE A 31 -0.95 -2.03 5.19
CA PHE A 31 -0.01 -0.93 4.97
C PHE A 31 1.40 -1.29 5.42
N PHE A 32 2.40 -0.68 4.81
CA PHE A 32 3.78 -0.70 5.26
C PHE A 32 4.02 0.42 6.27
N GLY A 33 4.61 0.07 7.40
CA GLY A 33 5.07 1.01 8.43
C GLY A 33 6.47 0.69 8.89
N CYS A 34 7.19 1.66 9.45
CA CYS A 34 8.47 1.38 10.08
C CYS A 34 8.31 0.33 11.20
N LYS A 35 9.34 -0.50 11.45
CA LYS A 35 9.33 -1.43 12.59
C LYS A 35 9.11 -0.75 13.95
N LYS A 36 9.50 0.52 14.07
CA LYS A 36 9.30 1.35 15.27
C LYS A 36 8.00 2.17 15.25
N PHE A 37 7.12 1.95 14.28
CA PHE A 37 5.83 2.64 14.20
C PHE A 37 5.00 2.34 15.46
N GLY A 38 4.44 3.38 16.09
CA GLY A 38 3.61 3.25 17.32
C GLY A 38 4.37 3.01 18.63
N SER A 39 5.72 2.96 18.63
CA SER A 39 6.52 2.58 19.80
C SER A 39 6.74 3.67 20.86
N GLY A 40 6.07 4.83 20.77
CA GLY A 40 6.21 5.93 21.75
C GLY A 40 7.59 6.61 21.81
N PHE A 41 8.54 6.21 20.97
CA PHE A 41 9.87 6.85 20.90
C PHE A 41 9.76 8.28 20.37
N ARG A 42 10.52 9.21 20.98
CA ARG A 42 10.59 10.65 20.64
C ARG A 42 10.96 10.96 19.17
N LYS A 43 11.45 9.97 18.43
CA LYS A 43 11.70 10.03 16.98
C LYS A 43 11.03 8.84 16.30
N SER A 44 9.70 8.75 16.37
CA SER A 44 8.96 7.76 15.61
C SER A 44 9.18 7.98 14.12
N CYS A 45 9.52 6.91 13.40
CA CYS A 45 9.53 6.95 11.94
C CYS A 45 8.07 6.94 11.49
N TRP A 46 7.57 8.09 11.05
CA TRP A 46 6.21 8.26 10.54
C TRP A 46 6.06 7.74 9.09
N PHE A 47 6.94 6.85 8.64
CA PHE A 47 6.82 6.20 7.35
C PHE A 47 5.53 5.38 7.32
N PHE A 48 4.72 5.64 6.30
CA PHE A 48 3.46 4.96 6.02
C PHE A 48 3.28 4.86 4.50
N SER A 49 2.86 3.70 4.01
CA SER A 49 2.48 3.49 2.61
C SER A 49 1.43 2.40 2.52
N TRP A 50 0.39 2.58 1.70
CA TRP A 50 -0.62 1.54 1.52
C TRP A 50 -0.02 0.33 0.80
N PHE A 51 -0.46 -0.87 1.20
CA PHE A 51 -0.14 -2.10 0.46
C PHE A 51 -1.25 -2.35 -0.55
N ASP A 52 -0.92 -2.17 -1.81
CA ASP A 52 -1.78 -2.57 -2.92
C ASP A 52 -1.34 -3.95 -3.41
N PRO A 53 -2.19 -4.98 -3.30
CA PRO A 53 -1.87 -6.29 -3.82
C PRO A 53 -1.79 -6.26 -5.36
N PRO A 54 -1.06 -7.20 -5.98
CA PRO A 54 -1.08 -7.35 -7.43
C PRO A 54 -2.50 -7.49 -7.94
N LEU A 55 -2.83 -6.72 -8.98
CA LEU A 55 -4.11 -6.82 -9.66
C LEU A 55 -4.22 -8.20 -10.32
N THR A 56 -5.41 -8.81 -10.26
CA THR A 56 -5.66 -10.04 -11.01
C THR A 56 -5.63 -9.75 -12.51
N PRO A 57 -5.31 -10.74 -13.37
CA PRO A 57 -5.34 -10.53 -14.82
C PRO A 57 -6.68 -9.92 -15.31
N HIS A 58 -7.79 -10.36 -14.71
CA HIS A 58 -9.11 -9.83 -15.01
C HIS A 58 -9.26 -8.35 -14.60
N SER A 59 -8.86 -7.98 -13.38
CA SER A 59 -8.98 -6.58 -12.94
C SER A 59 -8.05 -5.65 -13.72
N GLN A 60 -6.89 -6.12 -14.16
CA GLN A 60 -6.01 -5.37 -15.06
C GLN A 60 -6.70 -5.06 -16.39
N ILE A 61 -7.30 -6.06 -17.04
CA ILE A 61 -8.02 -5.88 -18.32
C ILE A 61 -9.12 -4.83 -18.17
N VAL A 62 -9.93 -4.94 -17.12
CA VAL A 62 -11.01 -3.99 -16.84
C VAL A 62 -10.46 -2.58 -16.61
N LEU A 63 -9.44 -2.43 -15.75
CA LEU A 63 -8.83 -1.14 -15.45
C LEU A 63 -8.24 -0.47 -16.69
N PHE A 64 -7.45 -1.20 -17.49
CA PHE A 64 -6.86 -0.66 -18.72
C PHE A 64 -7.92 -0.30 -19.76
N GLY A 65 -8.97 -1.10 -19.89
CA GLY A 65 -10.11 -0.78 -20.76
C GLY A 65 -10.81 0.52 -20.35
N LEU A 66 -11.06 0.71 -19.05
CA LEU A 66 -11.65 1.93 -18.50
C LEU A 66 -10.75 3.15 -18.71
N LEU A 67 -9.45 3.04 -18.42
CA LEU A 67 -8.48 4.13 -18.63
C LEU A 67 -8.42 4.57 -20.09
N LYS A 68 -8.49 3.61 -21.04
CA LYS A 68 -8.54 3.92 -22.47
C LYS A 68 -9.81 4.71 -22.82
N LYS A 69 -10.96 4.29 -22.30
CA LYS A 69 -12.25 4.97 -22.55
C LYS A 69 -12.25 6.39 -21.99
N VAL A 70 -11.76 6.60 -20.76
CA VAL A 70 -11.66 7.93 -20.15
C VAL A 70 -10.83 8.87 -21.01
N ARG A 71 -9.65 8.42 -21.46
CA ARG A 71 -8.78 9.22 -22.35
C ARG A 71 -9.44 9.57 -23.68
N THR A 72 -10.26 8.69 -24.25
CA THR A 72 -11.01 9.01 -25.47
C THR A 72 -12.10 10.06 -25.23
N LEU A 73 -12.66 10.15 -24.02
CA LEU A 73 -13.71 11.10 -23.67
C LEU A 73 -13.17 12.46 -23.20
N GLU A 74 -11.94 12.49 -22.69
CA GLU A 74 -11.27 13.72 -22.24
C GLU A 74 -10.57 14.49 -23.38
N ASN A 75 -10.49 13.89 -24.58
CA ASN A 75 -10.00 14.51 -25.81
C ASN A 75 -11.16 14.99 -26.69
#